data_AF-T5KDT9-F1
#
_entry.id   AF-T5KDT9-F1
#
_cell.length_a   1.000
_cell.length_b   1.000
_cell.length_c   1.000
_cell.angle_alpha   90.00
_cell.angle_beta   90.00
_cell.angle_gamma   90.00
#
_symmetry.space_group_name_H-M   'P 1'
#
loop_
_entity.id
_entity.type
_entity.pdbx_description
1 polymer ?
#
loop_
_entity_poly.entity_id
_entity_poly.type
_entity_poly.pdbx_seq_one_letter_code
_entity_poly.pdbx_strand_id
1 'polypeptide(L)'
;MPADINWLLSSIAQASAAMIAIVGGLLVSRYVGLHAEQQATGRRLKDLTARATGARKRAARYLREMQELSAADLVDNPAVFEAIVRSEYDLPTSEVFRITGDSARDYEDDLVLGQLRAVTVELQKAGAALSSLVPSGEYHEDWETFRIAHPSLTFQHRNAWEWMYNTLCDAQQEAAENKLEPLMRALRNVNAVTWGRDDAPTVRLDTVRKRERLTALYEAANEEGTAAESEAVLAQEAYDLTRQPEGFSLALQVLVTLAILGIVPSVTLMGFGVATLDLLPRLILVGFFLGGVALLLRFLYVYARFLQQGGRATLPTKVWFELFESEKHANHAATKAAEAETN
;
A
#
# COMPACT_ATOMS: atom_id res chain seq x y z
N MET A 1 -61.25 51.31 -14.21
CA MET A 1 -60.04 52.01 -13.75
C MET A 1 -58.84 51.18 -14.17
N PRO A 2 -57.86 51.74 -14.90
CA PRO A 2 -56.65 51.01 -15.25
C PRO A 2 -55.87 50.70 -13.97
N ALA A 3 -55.71 49.41 -13.65
CA ALA A 3 -54.90 48.97 -12.53
C ALA A 3 -53.41 49.15 -12.84
N ASP A 4 -52.68 49.82 -11.95
CA ASP A 4 -51.24 50.09 -12.06
C ASP A 4 -50.45 48.79 -12.22
N ILE A 5 -49.76 48.65 -13.36
CA ILE A 5 -48.97 47.46 -13.71
C ILE A 5 -47.70 47.36 -12.87
N ASN A 6 -47.20 48.48 -12.34
CA ASN A 6 -45.94 48.54 -11.60
C ASN A 6 -45.98 47.69 -10.34
N TRP A 7 -47.14 47.62 -9.67
CA TRP A 7 -47.33 46.76 -8.50
C TRP A 7 -47.15 45.27 -8.84
N LEU A 8 -47.68 44.82 -9.98
CA LEU A 8 -47.56 43.44 -10.43
C LEU A 8 -46.10 43.09 -10.80
N LEU A 9 -45.46 43.95 -11.59
CA LEU A 9 -44.07 43.74 -12.03
C LEU A 9 -43.11 43.73 -10.82
N SER A 10 -43.28 44.65 -9.89
CA SER A 10 -42.51 44.73 -8.65
C SER A 10 -42.70 43.47 -7.78
N SER A 11 -43.94 43.03 -7.59
CA SER A 11 -44.25 41.83 -6.81
C SER A 11 -43.64 40.57 -7.43
N ILE A 12 -43.69 40.43 -8.75
CA ILE A 12 -43.10 39.29 -9.48
C ILE A 12 -41.57 39.31 -9.40
N ALA A 13 -40.96 40.48 -9.58
CA ALA A 13 -39.51 40.63 -9.46
C ALA A 13 -39.04 40.31 -8.04
N GLN A 14 -39.71 40.82 -7.00
CA GLN A 14 -39.40 40.57 -5.61
C GLN A 14 -39.57 39.09 -5.24
N ALA A 15 -40.68 38.46 -5.66
CA ALA A 15 -40.91 37.04 -5.42
C ALA A 15 -39.88 36.15 -6.13
N SER A 16 -39.53 36.48 -7.37
CA SER A 16 -38.49 35.76 -8.13
C SER A 16 -37.12 35.88 -7.48
N ALA A 17 -36.75 37.09 -7.04
CA ALA A 17 -35.52 37.31 -6.31
C ALA A 17 -35.47 36.52 -4.99
N ALA A 18 -36.58 36.48 -4.25
CA ALA A 18 -36.67 35.70 -3.02
C ALA A 18 -36.52 34.19 -3.28
N MET A 19 -37.16 33.64 -4.31
CA MET A 19 -37.01 32.22 -4.69
C MET A 19 -35.57 31.89 -5.07
N ILE A 20 -34.93 32.71 -5.90
CA ILE A 20 -33.53 32.55 -6.31
C ILE A 20 -32.61 32.61 -5.10
N ALA A 21 -32.86 33.53 -4.15
CA ALA A 21 -32.06 33.64 -2.94
C ALA A 21 -32.15 32.39 -2.06
N ILE A 22 -33.35 31.84 -1.86
CA ILE A 22 -33.56 30.62 -1.06
C ILE A 22 -32.86 29.42 -1.71
N VAL A 23 -33.12 29.20 -3.01
CA VAL A 23 -32.58 28.05 -3.74
C VAL A 23 -31.07 28.19 -3.92
N GLY A 24 -30.60 29.39 -4.25
CA GLY A 24 -29.18 29.72 -4.33
C GLY A 24 -28.46 29.49 -3.00
N GLY A 25 -29.05 29.91 -1.87
CA GLY A 25 -28.49 29.65 -0.54
C GLY A 25 -28.36 28.16 -0.23
N LEU A 26 -29.40 27.37 -0.56
CA LEU A 26 -29.37 25.91 -0.39
C LEU A 26 -28.29 25.25 -1.25
N LEU A 27 -28.15 25.66 -2.52
CA LEU A 27 -27.15 25.10 -3.43
C LEU A 27 -25.72 25.45 -3.00
N VAL A 28 -25.47 26.69 -2.58
CA VAL A 28 -24.17 27.11 -2.07
C VAL A 28 -23.82 26.32 -0.79
N SER A 29 -24.76 26.18 0.14
CA SER A 29 -24.56 25.39 1.35
C SER A 29 -24.21 23.93 1.04
N ARG A 30 -24.96 23.30 0.11
CA ARG A 30 -24.68 21.92 -0.31
C ARG A 30 -23.34 21.79 -1.03
N TYR A 31 -23.00 22.74 -1.89
CA TYR A 31 -21.72 22.77 -2.59
C TYR A 31 -20.54 22.86 -1.63
N VAL A 32 -20.61 23.76 -0.65
CA VAL A 32 -19.58 23.89 0.39
C VAL A 32 -19.46 22.61 1.21
N GLY A 33 -20.59 22.00 1.60
CA GLY A 33 -20.61 20.71 2.30
C GLY A 33 -19.93 19.60 1.50
N LEU A 34 -20.29 19.47 0.22
CA LEU A 34 -19.70 18.46 -0.67
C LEU A 34 -18.21 18.71 -0.92
N HIS A 35 -17.79 19.98 -1.04
CA HIS A 35 -16.37 20.30 -1.16
C HIS A 35 -15.59 19.93 0.12
N ALA A 36 -16.18 20.15 1.30
CA ALA A 36 -15.57 19.74 2.56
C ALA A 36 -15.47 18.20 2.67
N GLU A 37 -16.51 17.47 2.25
CA GLU A 37 -16.51 16.00 2.17
C GLU A 37 -15.44 15.48 1.18
N GLN A 38 -15.32 16.09 0.00
CA GLN A 38 -14.27 15.78 -0.97
C GLN A 38 -12.87 15.99 -0.37
N GLN A 39 -12.64 17.12 0.31
CA GLN A 39 -11.36 17.40 0.95
C GLN A 39 -11.04 16.43 2.09
N ALA A 40 -12.05 16.03 2.87
CA ALA A 40 -11.88 15.04 3.94
C ALA A 40 -11.53 13.66 3.36
N THR A 41 -12.27 13.22 2.32
CA THR A 41 -12.04 11.95 1.63
C THR A 41 -10.68 11.92 0.93
N GLY A 42 -10.29 13.01 0.27
CA GLY A 42 -8.98 13.13 -0.36
C GLY A 42 -7.82 13.06 0.65
N ARG A 43 -7.98 13.65 1.85
CA ARG A 43 -7.00 13.50 2.94
C ARG A 43 -6.89 12.05 3.41
N ARG A 44 -8.03 11.37 3.59
CA ARG A 44 -8.07 9.95 3.97
C ARG A 44 -7.39 9.05 2.94
N LEU A 45 -7.68 9.25 1.65
CA LEU A 45 -7.04 8.54 0.55
C LEU A 45 -5.51 8.72 0.56
N LYS A 46 -5.05 9.96 0.76
CA LYS A 46 -3.61 10.26 0.84
C LYS A 46 -2.95 9.54 2.01
N ASP A 47 -3.59 9.51 3.19
CA ASP A 47 -3.09 8.79 4.36
C ASP A 47 -3.03 7.28 4.11
N LEU A 48 -4.10 6.67 3.58
CA LEU A 48 -4.13 5.24 3.24
C LEU A 48 -3.05 4.86 2.22
N THR A 49 -2.87 5.66 1.17
CA THR A 49 -1.81 5.45 0.18
C THR A 49 -0.41 5.54 0.81
N ALA A 50 -0.21 6.50 1.72
CA ALA A 50 1.04 6.66 2.44
C ALA A 50 1.33 5.46 3.36
N ARG A 51 0.31 4.95 4.07
CA ARG A 51 0.41 3.75 4.90
C ARG A 51 0.75 2.51 4.08
N ALA A 52 0.05 2.27 2.98
CA ALA A 52 0.34 1.17 2.05
C ALA A 52 1.78 1.22 1.53
N THR A 53 2.23 2.40 1.10
CA THR A 53 3.61 2.62 0.64
C THR A 53 4.63 2.36 1.75
N GLY A 54 4.34 2.81 2.97
CA GLY A 54 5.18 2.57 4.16
C GLY A 54 5.29 1.09 4.50
N ALA A 55 4.16 0.37 4.49
CA ALA A 55 4.09 -1.06 4.76
C ALA A 55 4.88 -1.87 3.72
N ARG A 56 4.71 -1.58 2.43
CA ARG A 56 5.51 -2.18 1.34
C ARG A 56 7.01 -1.98 1.52
N LYS A 57 7.44 -0.77 1.89
CA LYS A 57 8.87 -0.48 2.16
C LYS A 57 9.40 -1.30 3.34
N ARG A 58 8.61 -1.47 4.41
CA ARG A 58 8.98 -2.31 5.55
C ARG A 58 9.07 -3.78 5.15
N ALA A 59 8.08 -4.31 4.42
CA ALA A 59 8.10 -5.69 3.92
C ALA A 59 9.33 -5.96 3.03
N ALA A 60 9.63 -5.07 2.07
CA ALA A 60 10.80 -5.20 1.22
C ALA A 60 12.12 -5.19 2.02
N ARG A 61 12.19 -4.36 3.07
CA ARG A 61 13.34 -4.34 3.98
C ARG A 61 13.49 -5.65 4.75
N TYR A 62 12.43 -6.17 5.35
CA TYR A 62 12.50 -7.44 6.10
C TYR A 62 12.85 -8.62 5.20
N LEU A 63 12.33 -8.64 3.96
CA LEU A 63 12.71 -9.65 2.97
C LEU A 63 14.21 -9.60 2.67
N ARG A 64 14.78 -8.40 2.46
CA ARG A 64 16.22 -8.26 2.26
C ARG A 64 17.02 -8.72 3.48
N GLU A 65 16.61 -8.34 4.69
CA GLU A 65 17.27 -8.81 5.93
C GLU A 65 17.20 -10.34 6.08
N MET A 66 16.11 -10.99 5.63
CA MET A 66 15.99 -12.45 5.59
C MET A 66 16.91 -13.09 4.55
N GLN A 67 17.04 -12.48 3.36
CA GLN A 67 17.93 -12.94 2.31
C GLN A 67 19.40 -12.83 2.73
N GLU A 68 19.78 -11.71 3.35
CA GLU A 68 21.11 -11.51 3.92
C GLU A 68 21.43 -12.54 5.01
N LEU A 69 20.49 -12.82 5.91
CA LEU A 69 20.64 -13.86 6.94
C LEU A 69 20.79 -15.25 6.31
N SER A 70 19.98 -15.56 5.29
CA SER A 70 20.03 -16.87 4.61
C SER A 70 21.36 -17.05 3.85
N ALA A 71 21.84 -16.01 3.18
CA ALA A 71 23.15 -16.02 2.52
C ALA A 71 24.30 -16.15 3.52
N ALA A 72 24.20 -15.51 4.69
CA ALA A 72 25.18 -15.69 5.76
C ALA A 72 25.17 -17.12 6.29
N ASP A 73 24.00 -17.69 6.60
CA ASP A 73 23.85 -19.08 7.07
C ASP A 73 24.37 -20.10 6.03
N LEU A 74 24.21 -19.83 4.73
CA LEU A 74 24.69 -20.67 3.64
C LEU A 74 26.23 -20.76 3.63
N VAL A 75 26.90 -19.61 3.77
CA VAL A 75 28.37 -19.53 3.75
C VAL A 75 28.97 -19.96 5.08
N ASP A 76 28.24 -19.79 6.19
CA ASP A 76 28.62 -20.18 7.55
C ASP A 76 28.48 -21.70 7.79
N ASN A 77 29.14 -22.48 6.92
CA ASN A 77 29.12 -23.93 6.92
C ASN A 77 30.57 -24.46 6.94
N PRO A 78 30.93 -25.37 7.89
CA PRO A 78 32.27 -25.96 7.96
C PRO A 78 32.78 -26.57 6.64
N ALA A 79 31.90 -27.19 5.85
CA ALA A 79 32.27 -27.76 4.56
C ALA A 79 32.63 -26.69 3.52
N VAL A 80 32.00 -25.51 3.61
CA VAL A 80 32.32 -24.36 2.77
C VAL A 80 33.66 -23.76 3.21
N PHE A 81 33.92 -23.63 4.51
CA PHE A 81 35.21 -23.17 5.02
C PHE A 81 36.37 -24.07 4.54
N GLU A 82 36.19 -25.38 4.65
CA GLU A 82 37.16 -26.36 4.16
C GLU A 82 37.42 -26.20 2.66
N ALA A 83 36.37 -26.04 1.86
CA ALA A 83 36.49 -25.84 0.43
C ALA A 83 37.22 -24.52 0.09
N ILE A 84 36.95 -23.42 0.80
CA ILE A 84 37.66 -22.14 0.63
C ILE A 84 39.16 -22.32 0.86
N VAL A 85 39.57 -23.02 1.92
CA VAL A 85 41.00 -23.24 2.22
C VAL A 85 41.63 -24.14 1.17
N ARG A 86 40.95 -25.22 0.76
CA ARG A 86 41.44 -26.15 -0.28
C ARG A 86 41.56 -25.50 -1.67
N SER A 87 40.72 -24.53 -1.98
CA SER A 87 40.75 -23.79 -3.25
C SER A 87 41.68 -22.56 -3.22
N GLU A 88 42.62 -22.50 -2.27
CA GLU A 88 43.54 -21.37 -2.09
C GLU A 88 42.80 -20.02 -1.99
N TYR A 89 41.64 -20.01 -1.32
CA TYR A 89 40.79 -18.84 -1.10
C TYR A 89 40.05 -18.28 -2.33
N ASP A 90 40.04 -19.01 -3.45
CA ASP A 90 39.25 -18.67 -4.64
C ASP A 90 38.14 -19.70 -4.90
N LEU A 91 37.05 -19.61 -4.13
CA LEU A 91 35.90 -20.50 -4.26
C LEU A 91 34.76 -19.81 -5.05
N PRO A 92 34.31 -20.35 -6.20
CA PRO A 92 33.17 -19.78 -6.92
C PRO A 92 31.83 -20.07 -6.20
N THR A 93 30.83 -19.19 -6.37
CA THR A 93 29.51 -19.34 -5.73
C THR A 93 28.79 -20.63 -6.14
N SER A 94 28.97 -21.09 -7.39
CA SER A 94 28.42 -22.36 -7.88
C SER A 94 28.89 -23.57 -7.07
N GLU A 95 30.12 -23.54 -6.57
CA GLU A 95 30.70 -24.61 -5.77
C GLU A 95 30.14 -24.60 -4.34
N VAL A 96 29.87 -23.42 -3.77
CA VAL A 96 29.17 -23.27 -2.49
C VAL A 96 27.80 -23.96 -2.53
N PHE A 97 27.02 -23.73 -3.58
CA PHE A 97 25.72 -24.40 -3.77
C PHE A 97 25.86 -25.92 -3.96
N ARG A 98 26.92 -26.37 -4.64
CA ARG A 98 27.20 -27.80 -4.82
C ARG A 98 27.52 -28.50 -3.48
N ILE A 99 28.29 -27.84 -2.62
CA ILE A 99 28.72 -28.36 -1.31
C ILE A 99 27.56 -28.40 -0.32
N THR A 100 26.77 -27.33 -0.26
CA THR A 100 25.64 -27.18 0.67
C THR A 100 24.42 -27.99 0.22
N GLY A 101 24.28 -28.22 -1.09
CA GLY A 101 23.10 -28.85 -1.68
C GLY A 101 21.93 -27.88 -1.89
N ASP A 102 22.10 -26.60 -1.57
CA ASP A 102 21.08 -25.57 -1.71
C ASP A 102 20.95 -25.09 -3.17
N SER A 103 19.75 -24.64 -3.55
CA SER A 103 19.50 -24.17 -4.92
C SER A 103 19.99 -22.73 -5.10
N ALA A 104 20.80 -22.47 -6.13
CA ALA A 104 21.22 -21.11 -6.49
C ALA A 104 20.05 -20.15 -6.80
N ARG A 105 18.84 -20.67 -7.06
CA ARG A 105 17.64 -19.85 -7.34
C ARG A 105 17.03 -19.21 -6.10
N ASP A 106 17.34 -19.74 -4.92
CA ASP A 106 16.76 -19.27 -3.66
C ASP A 106 17.55 -18.10 -3.06
N TYR A 107 18.67 -17.72 -3.70
CA TYR A 107 19.61 -16.72 -3.20
C TYR A 107 19.94 -15.68 -4.27
N GLU A 108 20.27 -14.47 -3.82
CA GLU A 108 20.82 -13.43 -4.67
C GLU A 108 22.34 -13.61 -4.76
N ASP A 109 22.87 -13.87 -5.98
CA ASP A 109 24.28 -14.21 -6.20
C ASP A 109 25.24 -13.14 -5.66
N ASP A 110 24.88 -11.85 -5.80
CA ASP A 110 25.68 -10.74 -5.26
C ASP A 110 25.78 -10.76 -3.72
N LEU A 111 24.71 -11.15 -3.03
CA LEU A 111 24.71 -11.27 -1.56
C LEU A 111 25.58 -12.45 -1.12
N VAL A 112 25.45 -13.60 -1.79
CA VAL A 112 26.25 -14.80 -1.49
C VAL A 112 27.73 -14.53 -1.77
N LEU A 113 28.06 -13.93 -2.91
CA LEU A 113 29.43 -13.55 -3.24
C LEU A 113 30.01 -12.55 -2.24
N GLY A 114 29.21 -11.58 -1.79
CA GLY A 114 29.59 -10.62 -0.75
C GLY A 114 29.93 -11.29 0.57
N GLN A 115 29.06 -12.19 1.06
CA GLN A 115 29.28 -12.96 2.29
C GLN A 115 30.47 -13.92 2.16
N LEU A 116 30.60 -14.60 1.02
CA LEU A 116 31.71 -15.50 0.73
C LEU A 116 33.05 -14.77 0.81
N ARG A 117 33.17 -13.60 0.18
CA ARG A 117 34.39 -12.77 0.27
C ARG A 117 34.70 -12.34 1.70
N ALA A 118 33.68 -11.96 2.48
CA ALA A 118 33.86 -11.56 3.87
C ALA A 118 34.41 -12.71 4.72
N VAL A 119 33.84 -13.91 4.58
CA VAL A 119 34.29 -15.13 5.26
C VAL A 119 35.70 -15.53 4.81
N THR A 120 36.00 -15.50 3.51
CA THR A 120 37.33 -15.79 2.98
C THR A 120 38.40 -14.89 3.59
N VAL A 121 38.13 -13.58 3.69
CA VAL A 121 39.06 -12.63 4.31
C VAL A 121 39.25 -12.93 5.80
N GLU A 122 38.20 -13.29 6.53
CA GLU A 122 38.33 -13.68 7.95
C GLU A 122 39.10 -15.01 8.12
N LEU A 123 38.90 -16.01 7.25
CA LEU A 123 39.66 -17.27 7.30
C LEU A 123 41.16 -17.03 7.06
N GLN A 124 41.53 -16.17 6.11
CA GLN A 124 42.93 -15.79 5.88
C GLN A 124 43.55 -15.12 7.11
N LYS A 125 42.83 -14.17 7.72
CA LYS A 125 43.27 -13.50 8.96
C LYS A 125 43.40 -14.50 10.11
N ALA A 126 42.42 -15.37 10.28
CA ALA A 126 42.42 -16.39 11.32
C ALA A 126 43.61 -17.33 11.15
N GLY A 127 43.86 -17.85 9.95
CA GLY A 127 45.00 -18.71 9.67
C GLY A 127 46.33 -18.03 9.97
N ALA A 128 46.51 -16.79 9.52
CA ALA A 128 47.73 -16.03 9.78
C ALA A 128 47.96 -15.77 11.29
N ALA A 129 46.92 -15.34 12.02
CA ALA A 129 47.01 -15.04 13.45
C ALA A 129 47.24 -16.31 14.29
N LEU A 130 46.42 -17.34 14.06
CA LEU A 130 46.41 -18.56 14.87
C LEU A 130 47.64 -19.45 14.63
N SER A 131 48.23 -19.44 13.44
CA SER A 131 49.43 -20.25 13.14
C SER A 131 50.62 -20.00 14.08
N SER A 132 50.70 -18.81 14.69
CA SER A 132 51.75 -18.46 15.64
C SER A 132 51.38 -18.67 17.12
N LEU A 133 50.08 -18.79 17.41
CA LEU A 133 49.55 -18.84 18.77
C LEU A 133 49.16 -20.25 19.20
N VAL A 134 48.79 -21.13 18.26
CA VAL A 134 48.42 -22.52 18.55
C VAL A 134 49.69 -23.30 18.93
N PRO A 135 49.80 -23.83 20.16
CA PRO A 135 50.97 -24.58 20.60
C PRO A 135 51.06 -25.94 19.90
N SER A 136 52.27 -26.42 19.57
CA SER A 136 52.49 -27.76 18.95
C SER A 136 52.35 -28.94 19.93
N GLY A 137 51.52 -28.83 20.96
CA GLY A 137 51.30 -29.87 21.96
C GLY A 137 50.25 -30.91 21.52
N GLU A 138 50.14 -32.02 22.25
CA GLU A 138 49.13 -33.07 22.01
C GLU A 138 47.76 -32.71 22.61
N TYR A 139 47.73 -31.77 23.56
CA TYR A 139 46.51 -31.30 24.21
C TYR A 139 46.24 -29.84 23.85
N HIS A 140 45.06 -29.58 23.31
CA HIS A 140 44.55 -28.26 23.00
C HIS A 140 43.33 -27.94 23.87
N GLU A 141 43.23 -26.69 24.30
CA GLU A 141 42.07 -26.19 25.05
C GLU A 141 40.87 -26.04 24.11
N ASP A 142 39.66 -25.96 24.67
CA ASP A 142 38.51 -25.60 23.85
C ASP A 142 38.64 -24.17 23.31
N TRP A 143 38.00 -23.90 22.17
CA TRP A 143 38.06 -22.60 21.51
C TRP A 143 37.70 -21.43 22.42
N GLU A 144 36.70 -21.57 23.29
CA GLU A 144 36.27 -20.47 24.16
C GLU A 144 37.32 -20.15 25.24
N THR A 145 37.92 -21.17 25.85
CA THR A 145 39.03 -21.01 26.80
C THR A 145 40.22 -20.35 26.11
N PHE A 146 40.61 -20.84 24.93
CA PHE A 146 41.71 -20.26 24.15
C PHE A 146 41.45 -18.80 23.78
N ARG A 147 40.22 -18.49 23.35
CA ARG A 147 39.79 -17.14 22.97
C ARG A 147 39.81 -16.18 24.16
N ILE A 148 39.38 -16.61 25.34
CA ILE A 148 39.42 -15.81 26.57
C ILE A 148 40.87 -15.49 26.96
N ALA A 149 41.80 -16.42 26.76
CA ALA A 149 43.23 -16.21 27.02
C ALA A 149 43.89 -15.23 26.02
N HIS A 150 43.31 -15.04 24.83
CA HIS A 150 43.85 -14.20 23.76
C HIS A 150 42.89 -13.06 23.37
N PRO A 151 42.65 -12.07 24.25
CA PRO A 151 41.69 -10.99 24.00
C PRO A 151 42.10 -10.02 22.87
N SER A 152 43.33 -10.12 22.36
CA SER A 152 43.79 -9.34 21.20
C SER A 152 43.22 -9.84 19.87
N LEU A 153 42.64 -11.04 19.82
CA LEU A 153 42.00 -11.57 18.62
C LEU A 153 40.69 -10.82 18.35
N THR A 154 40.67 -10.09 17.25
CA THR A 154 39.46 -9.42 16.76
C THR A 154 38.91 -10.21 15.59
N PHE A 155 37.66 -10.64 15.69
CA PHE A 155 37.00 -11.44 14.68
C PHE A 155 35.58 -10.96 14.45
N GLN A 156 35.13 -11.02 13.19
CA GLN A 156 33.74 -10.73 12.83
C GLN A 156 32.93 -12.02 12.66
N HIS A 157 33.56 -13.06 12.11
CA HIS A 157 32.94 -14.37 11.86
C HIS A 157 33.46 -15.41 12.86
N ARG A 158 32.82 -15.51 14.04
CA ARG A 158 33.24 -16.42 15.13
C ARG A 158 33.44 -17.85 14.66
N ASN A 159 32.49 -18.39 13.90
CA ASN A 159 32.51 -19.78 13.46
C ASN A 159 33.68 -20.08 12.51
N ALA A 160 34.06 -19.12 11.64
CA ALA A 160 35.21 -19.26 10.76
C ALA A 160 36.53 -19.33 11.56
N TRP A 161 36.64 -18.53 12.62
CA TRP A 161 37.81 -18.52 13.51
C TRP A 161 37.89 -19.79 14.37
N GLU A 162 36.77 -20.22 14.94
CA GLU A 162 36.65 -21.47 15.70
C GLU A 162 37.00 -22.68 14.82
N TRP A 163 36.44 -22.74 13.62
CA TRP A 163 36.73 -23.79 12.67
C TRP A 163 38.23 -23.82 12.28
N MET A 164 38.82 -22.65 12.01
CA MET A 164 40.25 -22.55 11.68
C MET A 164 41.13 -22.98 12.86
N TYR A 165 40.77 -22.61 14.09
CA TYR A 165 41.47 -23.04 15.29
C TYR A 165 41.45 -24.56 15.46
N ASN A 166 40.27 -25.17 15.36
CA ASN A 166 40.12 -26.62 15.47
C ASN A 166 40.91 -27.33 14.37
N THR A 167 40.83 -26.84 13.12
CA THR A 167 41.59 -27.39 11.99
C THR A 167 43.11 -27.34 12.21
N LEU A 168 43.62 -26.24 12.76
CA LEU A 168 45.05 -26.11 13.09
C LEU A 168 45.46 -27.02 14.26
N CYS A 169 44.60 -27.17 15.27
CA CYS A 169 44.85 -28.09 16.39
C CYS A 169 44.89 -29.55 15.90
N ASP A 170 43.93 -29.96 15.09
CA ASP A 170 43.88 -31.30 14.49
C ASP A 170 45.15 -31.59 13.67
N ALA A 171 45.61 -30.64 12.87
CA ALA A 171 46.83 -30.77 12.08
C ALA A 171 48.10 -30.87 12.95
N GLN A 172 48.17 -30.15 14.07
CA GLN A 172 49.30 -30.24 15.01
C GLN A 172 49.27 -31.56 15.79
N GLN A 173 48.09 -32.01 16.22
CA GLN A 173 47.92 -33.29 16.87
C GLN A 173 48.31 -34.43 15.94
N GLU A 174 47.86 -34.43 14.68
CA GLU A 174 48.25 -35.43 13.69
C GLU A 174 49.78 -35.42 13.46
N ALA A 175 50.40 -34.25 13.38
CA ALA A 175 51.86 -34.12 13.26
C ALA A 175 52.61 -34.62 14.51
N ALA A 176 52.05 -34.47 15.71
CA ALA A 176 52.60 -34.99 16.96
C ALA A 176 52.44 -36.52 17.04
N GLU A 177 51.25 -37.04 16.69
CA GLU A 177 50.95 -38.46 16.63
C GLU A 177 51.85 -39.16 15.60
N ASN A 178 52.07 -38.59 14.42
CA ASN A 178 52.97 -39.13 13.40
C ASN A 178 54.44 -39.20 13.87
N LYS A 179 54.87 -38.30 14.76
CA LYS A 179 56.21 -38.38 15.40
C LYS A 179 56.27 -39.49 16.46
N LEU A 180 55.16 -39.75 17.13
CA LEU A 180 55.02 -40.81 18.14
C LEU A 180 54.72 -42.18 17.53
N GLU A 181 54.20 -42.24 16.30
CA GLU A 181 53.77 -43.48 15.63
C GLU A 181 54.86 -44.56 15.53
N PRO A 182 56.14 -44.25 15.26
CA PRO A 182 57.21 -45.24 15.29
C PRO A 182 57.38 -45.88 16.68
N LEU A 183 57.14 -45.11 17.74
CA LEU A 183 57.22 -45.53 19.14
C LEU A 183 55.94 -46.26 19.58
N MET A 184 54.77 -45.81 19.13
CA MET A 184 53.48 -46.41 19.46
C MET A 184 53.21 -47.70 18.67
N ARG A 185 53.67 -47.86 17.43
CA ARG A 185 53.59 -49.16 16.72
C ARG A 185 54.30 -50.29 17.47
N ALA A 186 55.28 -49.98 18.34
CA ALA A 186 55.89 -50.97 19.23
C ALA A 186 55.02 -51.35 20.44
N LEU A 187 54.02 -50.52 20.81
CA LEU A 187 53.17 -50.68 21.99
C LEU A 187 51.70 -51.01 21.66
N ARG A 188 51.22 -50.73 20.44
CA ARG A 188 49.80 -50.76 20.03
C ARG A 188 49.30 -52.15 19.60
N ASN A 189 49.57 -53.17 20.42
CA ASN A 189 48.93 -54.49 20.33
C ASN A 189 47.82 -54.69 21.37
N VAL A 190 47.39 -53.65 22.08
CA VAL A 190 46.32 -53.74 23.08
C VAL A 190 45.34 -52.58 22.92
N ASN A 191 44.16 -52.88 22.37
CA ASN A 191 42.88 -52.17 22.41
C ASN A 191 42.85 -50.65 22.17
N ALA A 192 42.34 -50.25 21.00
CA ALA A 192 41.89 -48.88 20.75
C ALA A 192 40.35 -48.86 20.65
N VAL A 193 39.71 -48.30 21.68
CA VAL A 193 38.31 -47.84 21.66
C VAL A 193 38.36 -46.38 21.26
N THR A 194 37.84 -46.06 20.08
CA THR A 194 37.69 -44.68 19.60
C THR A 194 36.38 -44.11 20.13
N TRP A 195 36.47 -43.10 20.99
CA TRP A 195 35.32 -42.31 21.44
C TRP A 195 35.04 -41.23 20.38
N GLY A 196 33.94 -41.39 19.65
CA GLY A 196 33.44 -40.36 18.75
C GLY A 196 32.93 -39.18 19.56
N ARG A 197 33.51 -38.01 19.31
CA ARG A 197 33.12 -36.75 19.94
C ARG A 197 31.90 -36.20 19.19
N ASP A 198 30.71 -36.51 19.69
CA ASP A 198 29.44 -35.92 19.24
C ASP A 198 29.31 -34.51 19.82
N ASP A 199 30.00 -33.54 19.22
CA ASP A 199 29.80 -32.13 19.54
C ASP A 199 28.50 -31.65 18.86
N ALA A 200 27.40 -31.66 19.62
CA ALA A 200 26.10 -31.18 19.17
C ALA A 200 26.12 -29.64 18.99
N PRO A 201 25.70 -29.10 17.82
CA PRO A 201 25.82 -27.67 17.53
C PRO A 201 24.78 -26.85 18.30
N THR A 202 25.20 -26.17 19.36
CA THR A 202 24.37 -25.25 20.17
C THR A 202 24.11 -23.90 19.49
N VAL A 203 24.82 -23.57 18.41
CA VAL A 203 24.82 -22.24 17.77
C VAL A 203 23.59 -22.00 16.86
N ARG A 204 22.83 -23.04 16.47
CA ARG A 204 21.70 -22.89 15.51
C ARG A 204 20.42 -22.26 16.08
N LEU A 205 20.27 -22.10 17.40
CA LEU A 205 19.01 -21.63 17.99
C LEU A 205 18.74 -20.14 17.78
N ASP A 206 19.77 -19.30 17.77
CA ASP A 206 19.59 -17.84 17.67
C ASP A 206 19.27 -17.39 16.23
N THR A 207 19.87 -18.03 15.22
CA THR A 207 19.58 -17.75 13.81
C THR A 207 18.16 -18.17 13.45
N VAL A 208 17.70 -19.34 13.94
CA VAL A 208 16.31 -19.80 13.77
C VAL A 208 15.33 -18.81 14.39
N ARG A 209 15.54 -18.39 15.64
CA ARG A 209 14.67 -17.39 16.31
C ARG A 209 14.66 -16.05 15.58
N LYS A 210 15.82 -15.59 15.10
CA LYS A 210 15.92 -14.35 14.31
C LYS A 210 15.16 -14.47 13.00
N ARG A 211 15.26 -15.60 12.30
CA ARG A 211 14.54 -15.90 11.07
C ARG A 211 13.03 -15.95 11.28
N GLU A 212 12.55 -16.65 12.31
CA GLU A 212 11.14 -16.68 12.69
C GLU A 212 10.60 -15.28 12.97
N ARG A 213 11.35 -14.47 13.73
CA ARG A 213 10.98 -13.07 14.00
C ARG A 213 10.90 -12.23 12.73
N LEU A 214 11.87 -12.34 11.82
CA LEU A 214 11.86 -11.59 10.56
C LEU A 214 10.71 -12.04 9.66
N THR A 215 10.40 -13.33 9.63
CA THR A 215 9.28 -13.89 8.87
C THR A 215 7.96 -13.32 9.39
N ALA A 216 7.74 -13.33 10.70
CA ALA A 216 6.55 -12.75 11.31
C ALA A 216 6.43 -11.23 11.06
N LEU A 217 7.55 -10.50 11.08
CA LEU A 217 7.57 -9.07 10.76
C LEU A 217 7.27 -8.79 9.28
N TYR A 218 7.77 -9.62 8.38
CA TYR A 218 7.49 -9.55 6.95
C TYR A 218 6.00 -9.81 6.67
N GLU A 219 5.45 -10.89 7.22
CA GLU A 219 4.04 -11.27 7.07
C GLU A 219 3.12 -10.14 7.59
N ALA A 220 3.37 -9.65 8.81
CA ALA A 220 2.59 -8.55 9.38
C ALA A 220 2.66 -7.27 8.53
N ALA A 221 3.84 -6.90 8.02
CA ALA A 221 4.00 -5.73 7.15
C ALA A 221 3.31 -5.92 5.79
N ASN A 222 3.31 -7.14 5.25
CA ASN A 222 2.66 -7.45 3.99
C ASN A 222 1.12 -7.44 4.13
N GLU A 223 0.59 -8.05 5.19
CA GLU A 223 -0.84 -8.00 5.53
C GLU A 223 -1.32 -6.56 5.71
N GLU A 224 -0.60 -5.75 6.49
CA GLU A 224 -0.92 -4.31 6.67
C GLU A 224 -0.93 -3.57 5.33
N GLY A 225 0.03 -3.87 4.44
CA GLY A 225 0.09 -3.30 3.09
C GLY A 225 -1.14 -3.64 2.25
N THR A 226 -1.50 -4.92 2.17
CA THR A 226 -2.67 -5.37 1.42
C THR A 226 -3.99 -4.81 1.96
N ALA A 227 -4.14 -4.76 3.29
CA ALA A 227 -5.29 -4.16 3.94
C ALA A 227 -5.41 -2.67 3.60
N ALA A 228 -4.32 -1.90 3.77
CA ALA A 228 -4.29 -0.47 3.46
C ALA A 228 -4.56 -0.18 1.98
N GLU A 229 -4.12 -1.04 1.06
CA GLU A 229 -4.41 -0.92 -0.37
C GLU A 229 -5.89 -1.15 -0.68
N SER A 230 -6.49 -2.20 -0.11
CA SER A 230 -7.91 -2.47 -0.30
C SER A 230 -8.77 -1.31 0.22
N GLU A 231 -8.42 -0.73 1.37
CA GLU A 231 -9.09 0.46 1.90
C GLU A 231 -8.85 1.70 1.02
N ALA A 232 -7.64 1.86 0.45
CA ALA A 232 -7.33 2.95 -0.46
C ALA A 232 -8.17 2.88 -1.74
N VAL A 233 -8.40 1.69 -2.30
CA VAL A 233 -9.28 1.48 -3.46
C VAL A 233 -10.70 1.91 -3.14
N LEU A 234 -11.26 1.46 -2.01
CA LEU A 234 -12.60 1.87 -1.58
C LEU A 234 -12.70 3.39 -1.32
N ALA A 235 -11.65 3.99 -0.74
CA ALA A 235 -11.58 5.43 -0.54
C ALA A 235 -11.46 6.20 -1.86
N GLN A 236 -10.78 5.65 -2.85
CA GLN A 236 -10.67 6.22 -4.20
C GLN A 236 -12.03 6.19 -4.90
N GLU A 237 -12.75 5.07 -4.83
CA GLU A 237 -14.11 4.98 -5.37
C GLU A 237 -15.04 5.99 -4.71
N ALA A 238 -15.00 6.11 -3.37
CA ALA A 238 -15.76 7.12 -2.64
C ALA A 238 -15.36 8.55 -3.06
N TYR A 239 -14.07 8.81 -3.26
CA TYR A 239 -13.58 10.11 -3.71
C TYR A 239 -14.09 10.45 -5.12
N ASP A 240 -14.02 9.50 -6.05
CA ASP A 240 -14.47 9.69 -7.43
C ASP A 240 -15.99 9.91 -7.51
N LEU A 241 -16.76 9.18 -6.69
CA LEU A 241 -18.20 9.42 -6.54
C LEU A 241 -18.52 10.84 -6.01
N THR A 242 -17.66 11.41 -5.16
CA THR A 242 -17.87 12.78 -4.68
C THR A 242 -17.48 13.86 -5.69
N ARG A 243 -16.60 13.55 -6.67
CA ARG A 243 -15.97 14.56 -7.57
C ARG A 243 -16.96 15.25 -8.50
N GLN A 244 -18.08 14.61 -8.82
CA GLN A 244 -19.15 15.20 -9.64
C GLN A 244 -20.44 15.23 -8.84
N PRO A 245 -20.82 16.39 -8.24
CA PRO A 245 -22.16 16.54 -7.69
C PRO A 245 -23.16 16.49 -8.85
N GLU A 246 -23.68 15.30 -9.13
CA GLU A 246 -24.76 15.14 -10.07
C GLU A 246 -25.89 16.11 -9.69
N GLY A 247 -26.35 16.88 -10.68
CA GLY A 247 -27.41 17.86 -10.47
C GLY A 247 -26.96 19.28 -10.12
N PHE A 248 -25.69 19.55 -9.82
CA PHE A 248 -25.25 20.94 -9.58
C PHE A 248 -25.42 21.81 -10.84
N SER A 249 -24.98 21.31 -12.00
CA SER A 249 -25.17 22.01 -13.28
C SER A 249 -26.65 22.22 -13.58
N LEU A 250 -27.49 21.21 -13.30
CA LEU A 250 -28.93 21.27 -13.51
C LEU A 250 -29.58 22.34 -12.63
N ALA A 251 -29.20 22.40 -11.36
CA ALA A 251 -29.70 23.41 -10.43
C ALA A 251 -29.28 24.83 -10.84
N LEU A 252 -28.05 25.00 -11.33
CA LEU A 252 -27.56 26.27 -11.87
C LEU A 252 -28.36 26.69 -13.12
N GLN A 253 -28.66 25.75 -14.02
CA GLN A 253 -29.50 26.00 -15.20
C GLN A 253 -30.92 26.42 -14.81
N VAL A 254 -31.52 25.78 -13.80
CA VAL A 254 -32.84 26.16 -13.28
C VAL A 254 -32.81 27.58 -12.69
N LEU A 255 -31.78 27.91 -11.90
CA LEU A 255 -31.62 29.27 -11.36
C LEU A 255 -31.46 30.33 -12.45
N VAL A 256 -30.63 30.07 -13.46
CA VAL A 256 -30.44 30.98 -14.60
C VAL A 256 -31.75 31.16 -15.37
N THR A 257 -32.47 30.06 -15.60
CA THR A 257 -33.78 30.10 -16.29
C THR A 257 -34.80 30.91 -15.49
N LEU A 258 -34.86 30.72 -14.17
CA LEU A 258 -35.73 31.49 -13.28
C LEU A 258 -35.40 32.99 -13.27
N ALA A 259 -34.11 33.33 -13.25
CA ALA A 259 -33.66 34.72 -13.32
C ALA A 259 -34.09 35.37 -14.65
N ILE A 260 -33.90 34.66 -15.76
CA ILE A 260 -34.29 35.14 -17.09
C ILE A 260 -35.81 35.27 -17.21
N LEU A 261 -36.61 34.30 -16.74
CA LEU A 261 -38.06 34.35 -16.89
C LEU A 261 -38.75 35.30 -15.91
N GLY A 262 -38.25 35.39 -14.67
CA GLY A 262 -38.92 36.14 -13.60
C GLY A 262 -38.44 37.57 -13.41
N ILE A 263 -37.14 37.83 -13.59
CA ILE A 263 -36.54 39.15 -13.31
C ILE A 263 -36.41 39.98 -14.59
N VAL A 264 -35.85 39.41 -15.66
CA VAL A 264 -35.53 40.19 -16.87
C VAL A 264 -36.78 40.84 -17.48
N PRO A 265 -37.89 40.13 -17.78
CA PRO A 265 -39.10 40.76 -18.32
C PRO A 265 -39.66 41.85 -17.42
N SER A 266 -39.75 41.60 -16.12
CA SER A 266 -40.31 42.55 -15.15
C SER A 266 -39.48 43.82 -15.06
N VAL A 267 -38.15 43.70 -14.95
CA VAL A 267 -37.24 44.85 -14.87
C VAL A 267 -37.18 45.61 -16.19
N THR A 268 -37.13 44.91 -17.32
CA THR A 268 -37.10 45.55 -18.65
C THR A 268 -38.38 46.35 -18.91
N LEU A 269 -39.56 45.80 -18.59
CA LEU A 269 -40.83 46.51 -18.74
C LEU A 269 -40.95 47.72 -17.80
N MET A 270 -40.49 47.61 -16.56
CA MET A 270 -40.43 48.74 -15.63
C MET A 270 -39.49 49.84 -16.15
N GLY A 271 -38.34 49.48 -16.72
CA GLY A 271 -37.36 50.42 -17.27
C GLY A 271 -37.86 51.24 -18.47
N PHE A 272 -38.77 50.68 -19.28
CA PHE A 272 -39.39 51.39 -20.40
C PHE A 272 -40.56 52.31 -20.01
N GLY A 273 -40.95 52.36 -18.73
CA GLY A 273 -41.98 53.29 -18.24
C GLY A 273 -43.39 52.99 -18.75
N VAL A 274 -43.70 51.73 -19.05
CA VAL A 274 -45.01 51.34 -19.58
C VAL A 274 -46.06 51.42 -18.46
N ALA A 275 -46.91 52.46 -18.48
CA ALA A 275 -47.91 52.68 -17.43
C ALA A 275 -49.12 51.72 -17.53
N THR A 276 -49.47 51.28 -18.73
CA THR A 276 -50.58 50.35 -18.97
C THR A 276 -50.17 49.27 -19.96
N LEU A 277 -50.40 48.02 -19.59
CA LEU A 277 -50.22 46.85 -20.46
C LEU A 277 -51.59 46.31 -20.84
N ASP A 278 -51.75 45.91 -22.11
CA ASP A 278 -52.90 45.13 -22.55
C ASP A 278 -53.03 43.82 -21.77
N LEU A 279 -54.22 43.24 -21.77
CA LEU A 279 -54.53 42.01 -21.04
C LEU A 279 -53.58 40.85 -21.45
N LEU A 280 -53.29 40.72 -22.75
CA LEU A 280 -52.49 39.63 -23.28
C LEU A 280 -51.05 39.61 -22.74
N PRO A 281 -50.23 40.68 -22.85
CA PRO A 281 -48.88 40.67 -22.30
C PRO A 281 -48.86 40.57 -20.77
N ARG A 282 -49.91 41.03 -20.08
CA ARG A 282 -50.07 40.80 -18.63
C ARG A 282 -50.24 39.31 -18.31
N LEU A 283 -51.09 38.60 -19.06
CA LEU A 283 -51.27 37.15 -18.91
C LEU A 283 -50.00 36.38 -19.25
N ILE A 284 -49.26 36.80 -20.29
CA ILE A 284 -47.97 36.19 -20.64
C ILE A 284 -46.97 36.32 -19.49
N LEU A 285 -46.88 37.48 -18.86
CA LEU A 285 -45.93 37.75 -17.78
C LEU A 285 -46.27 36.96 -16.51
N VAL A 286 -47.55 36.89 -16.15
CA VAL A 286 -48.03 36.00 -15.08
C VAL A 286 -47.76 34.52 -15.43
N GLY A 287 -47.96 34.14 -16.69
CA GLY A 287 -47.66 32.81 -17.20
C GLY A 287 -46.18 32.44 -17.09
N PHE A 288 -45.26 33.36 -17.40
CA PHE A 288 -43.82 33.13 -17.21
C PHE A 288 -43.45 32.97 -15.75
N PHE A 289 -44.02 33.78 -14.86
CA PHE A 289 -43.80 33.63 -13.43
C PHE A 289 -44.28 32.28 -12.91
N LEU A 290 -45.54 31.90 -13.20
CA LEU A 290 -46.11 30.62 -12.79
C LEU A 290 -45.37 29.43 -13.43
N GLY A 291 -44.94 29.56 -14.68
CA GLY A 291 -44.11 28.57 -15.37
C GLY A 291 -42.75 28.39 -14.68
N GLY A 292 -42.12 29.49 -14.24
CA GLY A 292 -40.92 29.45 -13.43
C GLY A 292 -41.14 28.72 -12.09
N VAL A 293 -42.21 29.04 -11.37
CA VAL A 293 -42.57 28.37 -10.11
C VAL A 293 -42.80 26.87 -10.34
N ALA A 294 -43.54 26.49 -11.38
CA ALA A 294 -43.78 25.09 -11.73
C ALA A 294 -42.48 24.35 -12.06
N LEU A 295 -41.57 24.99 -12.81
CA LEU A 295 -40.24 24.46 -13.11
C LEU A 295 -39.42 24.23 -11.83
N LEU A 296 -39.44 25.19 -10.89
CA LEU A 296 -38.76 25.08 -9.60
C LEU A 296 -39.32 23.90 -8.78
N LEU A 297 -40.65 23.80 -8.63
CA LEU A 297 -41.29 22.73 -7.87
C LEU A 297 -40.98 21.36 -8.48
N ARG A 298 -40.99 21.27 -9.82
CA ARG A 298 -40.60 20.06 -10.53
C ARG A 298 -39.14 19.69 -10.27
N PHE A 299 -38.23 20.66 -10.32
CA PHE A 299 -36.83 20.46 -9.98
C PHE A 299 -36.66 19.94 -8.55
N LEU A 300 -37.32 20.57 -7.56
CA LEU A 300 -37.27 20.15 -6.17
C LEU A 300 -37.80 18.72 -5.97
N TYR A 301 -38.87 18.36 -6.68
CA TYR A 301 -39.41 17.00 -6.66
C TYR A 301 -38.42 15.97 -7.24
N VAL A 302 -37.83 16.25 -8.39
CA VAL A 302 -36.81 15.37 -9.02
C VAL A 302 -35.60 15.24 -8.11
N TYR A 303 -35.13 16.35 -7.54
CA TYR A 303 -34.00 16.37 -6.62
C TYR A 303 -34.29 15.58 -5.32
N ALA A 304 -35.48 15.74 -4.74
CA ALA A 304 -35.90 14.98 -3.57
C ALA A 304 -35.95 13.47 -3.85
N ARG A 305 -36.45 13.06 -5.03
CA ARG A 305 -36.48 11.65 -5.44
C ARG A 305 -35.07 11.09 -5.66
N PHE A 306 -34.18 11.87 -6.26
CA PHE A 306 -32.76 11.50 -6.40
C PHE A 306 -32.09 11.28 -5.04
N LEU A 307 -32.34 12.17 -4.07
CA LEU A 307 -31.85 12.01 -2.70
C LEU A 307 -32.41 10.75 -2.03
N GLN A 308 -33.69 10.42 -2.23
CA GLN A 308 -34.29 9.20 -1.69
C GLN A 308 -33.67 7.91 -2.26
N GLN A 309 -33.18 7.94 -3.49
CA GLN A 309 -32.53 6.79 -4.15
C GLN A 309 -31.05 6.63 -3.78
N GLY A 310 -30.54 7.45 -2.85
CA GLY A 310 -29.15 7.38 -2.40
C GLY A 310 -28.13 7.74 -3.49
N GLY A 311 -28.54 8.55 -4.49
CA GLY A 311 -27.64 9.02 -5.55
C GLY A 311 -27.16 7.94 -6.53
N ARG A 312 -27.81 6.77 -6.57
CA ARG A 312 -27.44 5.67 -7.49
C ARG A 312 -27.98 5.83 -8.91
N ALA A 313 -28.99 6.69 -9.11
CA ALA A 313 -29.58 6.95 -10.40
C ALA A 313 -28.99 8.23 -11.00
N THR A 314 -28.41 8.15 -12.19
CA THR A 314 -27.86 9.32 -12.88
C THR A 314 -28.96 10.34 -13.15
N LEU A 315 -28.76 11.59 -12.73
CA LEU A 315 -29.70 12.67 -13.06
C LEU A 315 -29.75 12.92 -14.58
N PRO A 316 -30.93 13.21 -15.16
CA PRO A 316 -31.03 13.57 -16.56
C PRO A 316 -30.18 14.80 -16.85
N THR A 317 -29.38 14.74 -17.93
CA THR A 317 -28.39 15.79 -18.24
C THR A 317 -29.02 17.04 -18.86
N LYS A 318 -30.28 16.96 -19.31
CA LYS A 318 -31.00 18.08 -19.95
C LYS A 318 -32.39 18.28 -19.34
N VAL A 319 -32.61 19.48 -18.79
CA VAL A 319 -33.90 19.87 -18.18
C VAL A 319 -35.03 19.97 -19.21
N TRP A 320 -34.74 20.36 -20.45
CA TRP A 320 -35.81 20.80 -21.36
C TRP A 320 -36.37 19.73 -22.29
N PHE A 321 -35.59 18.71 -22.66
CA PHE A 321 -36.04 17.72 -23.66
C PHE A 321 -36.53 16.40 -23.05
N GLU A 322 -35.81 15.84 -22.08
CA GLU A 322 -36.19 14.54 -21.50
C GLU A 322 -37.34 14.63 -20.49
N LEU A 323 -37.56 15.81 -19.90
CA LEU A 323 -38.59 16.00 -18.86
C LEU A 323 -40.02 15.88 -19.38
N PHE A 324 -40.25 16.08 -20.68
CA PHE A 324 -41.56 15.87 -21.32
C PHE A 324 -41.69 14.49 -21.99
N GLU A 325 -40.58 13.84 -22.37
CA GLU A 325 -40.60 12.51 -23.00
C GLU A 325 -40.59 11.36 -21.97
N SER A 326 -39.99 11.54 -20.80
CA SER A 326 -39.89 10.50 -19.77
C SER A 326 -41.26 10.01 -19.26
N GLU A 327 -42.26 10.89 -19.17
CA GLU A 327 -43.63 10.51 -18.80
C GLU A 327 -44.30 9.62 -19.85
N LYS A 328 -44.01 9.84 -21.14
CA LYS A 328 -44.53 8.99 -22.22
C LYS A 328 -43.95 7.59 -22.14
N HIS A 329 -42.66 7.45 -21.84
CA HIS A 329 -42.02 6.13 -21.75
C HIS A 329 -42.40 5.34 -20.50
N ALA A 330 -42.51 6.00 -19.34
CA ALA A 330 -42.94 5.35 -18.11
C ALA A 330 -44.39 4.83 -18.21
N ASN A 331 -45.30 5.63 -18.78
CA ASN A 331 -46.67 5.20 -19.02
C ASN A 331 -46.73 4.06 -20.04
N HIS A 332 -45.92 4.11 -21.12
CA HIS A 332 -45.90 3.02 -22.10
C HIS A 332 -45.38 1.69 -21.53
N ALA A 333 -44.35 1.74 -20.67
CA ALA A 333 -43.81 0.55 -20.02
C ALA A 333 -44.81 -0.06 -19.01
N ALA A 334 -45.53 0.77 -18.25
CA ALA A 334 -46.58 0.31 -17.35
C ALA A 334 -47.77 -0.31 -18.09
N THR A 335 -48.21 0.28 -19.21
CA THR A 335 -49.24 -0.34 -20.07
C THR A 335 -48.78 -1.66 -20.68
N LYS A 336 -47.52 -1.76 -21.14
CA LYS A 336 -46.99 -3.03 -21.69
C LYS A 336 -46.85 -4.12 -20.63
N ALA A 337 -46.49 -3.77 -19.40
CA ALA A 337 -46.45 -4.72 -18.29
C ALA A 337 -47.86 -5.23 -17.93
N ALA A 338 -48.87 -4.34 -17.94
CA ALA A 338 -50.27 -4.72 -17.71
C ALA A 338 -50.85 -5.60 -18.84
N GLU A 339 -50.48 -5.34 -20.09
CA GLU A 339 -50.86 -6.18 -21.26
C GLU A 339 -50.16 -7.55 -21.26
N ALA A 340 -48.98 -7.65 -20.66
CA ALA A 340 -48.24 -8.91 -20.52
C ALA A 340 -48.78 -9.81 -19.39
N GLU A 341 -49.41 -9.24 -18.37
CA GLU A 341 -50.07 -10.02 -17.29
C GLU A 341 -51.49 -10.50 -17.65
N THR A 342 -52.07 -10.00 -18.74
CA THR A 342 -53.43 -10.33 -19.19
C THR A 342 -53.50 -11.35 -20.34
N ASN A 343 -52.34 -11.80 -20.85
CA ASN A 343 -52.22 -12.89 -21.84
C ASN A 343 -51.57 -14.13 -21.23
#